data_AF-D0Z0R5-F1
#
_entry.id   AF-D0Z0R5-F1
#
_cell.length_a   1.000
_cell.length_b   1.000
_cell.length_c   1.000
_cell.angle_alpha   90.00
_cell.angle_beta   90.00
_cell.angle_gamma   90.00
#
_symmetry.space_group_name_H-M   'P 1'
#
loop_
_entity.id
_entity.type
_entity.pdbx_description
1 polymer ?
#
loop_
_entity_poly.entity_id
_entity_poly.type
_entity_poly.pdbx_seq_one_letter_code
_entity_poly.pdbx_strand_id
1 'polypeptide(L)' 'MRPSFSSGAAPADAERMYEYFVQCCKDKKIQTETGIFAADMKVALLNDGPVTFWLQV' A
#
# COMPACT_ATOMS: atom_id res chain seq x y z
N MET A 1 -6.75 20.83 13.08
CA MET A 1 -6.65 20.81 11.61
C MET A 1 -7.15 19.45 11.13
N ARG A 2 -8.13 19.40 10.21
CA ARG A 2 -8.69 18.14 9.68
C ARG A 2 -7.97 17.81 8.36
N PRO A 3 -7.45 16.58 8.17
CA PRO A 3 -6.83 16.20 6.90
C PRO A 3 -7.83 16.31 5.75
N SER A 4 -7.34 16.74 4.59
CA SER A 4 -8.05 16.68 3.30
C SER A 4 -7.49 15.51 2.49
N PHE A 5 -8.36 14.84 1.74
CA PHE A 5 -8.03 13.70 0.88
C PHE A 5 -8.29 14.01 -0.60
N SER A 6 -8.31 15.30 -0.96
CA SER A 6 -8.66 15.76 -2.32
C SER A 6 -7.72 15.25 -3.42
N SER A 7 -6.48 14.86 -3.08
CA SER A 7 -5.53 14.24 -4.01
C SER A 7 -5.59 12.71 -4.04
N GLY A 8 -6.38 12.09 -3.17
CA GLY A 8 -6.57 10.64 -3.16
C GLY A 8 -7.43 10.18 -4.33
N ALA A 9 -7.10 9.02 -4.90
CA ALA A 9 -7.94 8.38 -5.89
C ALA A 9 -9.29 7.93 -5.27
N ALA A 10 -10.34 7.84 -6.10
CA ALA A 10 -11.60 7.25 -5.68
C ALA A 10 -11.39 5.77 -5.28
N PRO A 11 -12.19 5.21 -4.35
CA PRO A 11 -11.94 3.87 -3.80
C PRO A 11 -11.78 2.77 -4.86
N ALA A 12 -12.62 2.76 -5.89
CA ALA A 12 -12.54 1.76 -6.96
C ALA A 12 -11.24 1.88 -7.79
N ASP A 13 -10.79 3.10 -8.08
CA ASP A 13 -9.52 3.32 -8.78
C ASP A 13 -8.32 2.98 -7.89
N ALA A 14 -8.41 3.31 -6.59
CA ALA A 14 -7.38 2.99 -5.62
C ALA A 14 -7.20 1.47 -5.45
N GLU A 15 -8.30 0.72 -5.35
CA GLU A 15 -8.29 -0.75 -5.27
C GLU A 15 -7.70 -1.36 -6.53
N ARG A 16 -8.15 -0.93 -7.71
CA ARG A 16 -7.61 -1.40 -9.00
C ARG A 16 -6.11 -1.15 -9.12
N MET A 17 -5.63 0.03 -8.71
CA MET A 17 -4.20 0.35 -8.74
C MET A 17 -3.39 -0.41 -7.68
N TYR A 18 -3.97 -0.62 -6.50
CA TYR A 18 -3.38 -1.46 -5.46
C TYR A 18 -3.17 -2.90 -5.95
N GLU A 19 -4.21 -3.52 -6.51
CA GLU A 19 -4.14 -4.89 -7.06
C GLU A 19 -3.14 -5.00 -8.21
N TYR A 20 -3.16 -4.02 -9.13
CA TYR A 20 -2.21 -3.95 -10.24
C TYR A 20 -0.76 -3.87 -9.75
N PHE A 21 -0.48 -3.04 -8.74
CA PHE A 21 0.85 -2.91 -8.15
C PHE A 21 1.32 -4.20 -7.49
N VAL A 22 0.45 -4.85 -6.72
CA VAL A 22 0.71 -6.16 -6.11
C VAL A 22 1.07 -7.18 -7.19
N GLN A 23 0.31 -7.23 -8.29
CA GLN A 23 0.57 -8.15 -9.38
C GLN A 23 1.93 -7.86 -10.04
N CYS A 24 2.28 -6.59 -10.27
CA CYS A 24 3.59 -6.21 -10.80
C CYS A 24 4.76 -6.71 -9.95
N CYS A 25 4.63 -6.68 -8.61
CA CYS A 25 5.64 -7.23 -7.69
C CYS A 25 5.74 -8.76 -7.82
N LYS A 26 4.61 -9.45 -7.85
CA LYS A 26 4.53 -10.92 -8.02
C LYS A 26 5.12 -11.37 -9.37
N ASP A 27 4.85 -10.63 -10.45
CA ASP A 27 5.37 -10.93 -11.78
C ASP A 27 6.90 -10.81 -11.84
N LYS A 28 7.47 -9.90 -11.06
CA LYS A 28 8.92 -9.76 -10.84
C LYS A 28 9.51 -10.87 -9.95
N LYS A 29 8.73 -11.86 -9.56
CA LYS A 29 9.11 -12.98 -8.67
C LYS A 29 9.59 -12.54 -7.30
N ILE A 30 9.10 -11.39 -6.83
CA ILE A 30 9.30 -10.92 -5.46
C ILE A 30 8.24 -11.60 -4.59
N GLN A 31 8.66 -12.20 -3.46
CA GLN A 31 7.70 -12.71 -2.49
C GLN A 31 6.86 -11.54 -1.97
N THR A 32 5.54 -11.61 -2.21
CA THR A 32 4.63 -10.49 -2.00
C THR A 32 3.41 -10.97 -1.24
N GLU A 33 3.38 -10.71 0.05
CA GLU A 33 2.22 -10.89 0.92
C GLU A 33 1.39 -9.60 0.98
N THR A 34 0.08 -9.72 1.20
CA THR A 34 -0.85 -8.58 1.17
C THR A 34 -1.88 -8.63 2.30
N GLY A 35 -2.44 -7.47 2.62
CA GLY A 35 -3.66 -7.35 3.43
C GLY A 35 -4.93 -7.43 2.56
N ILE A 36 -6.00 -6.81 3.06
CA ILE A 36 -7.30 -6.70 2.37
C ILE A 36 -7.62 -5.21 2.21
N PHE A 37 -7.91 -4.77 0.98
CA PHE A 37 -8.27 -3.38 0.71
C PHE A 37 -9.56 -3.00 1.48
N ALA A 38 -9.60 -1.78 2.02
CA ALA A 38 -10.71 -1.24 2.81
C ALA A 38 -11.08 -2.00 4.10
N ALA A 39 -10.28 -2.96 4.57
CA ALA A 39 -10.50 -3.65 5.84
C ALA A 39 -9.87 -2.90 7.04
N ASP A 40 -10.46 -3.03 8.23
CA ASP A 40 -9.73 -2.68 9.48
C ASP A 40 -8.61 -3.71 9.68
N MET A 41 -7.38 -3.24 9.68
CA MET A 41 -6.19 -4.09 9.75
C MET A 41 -5.31 -3.67 10.93
N LYS A 42 -4.78 -4.67 11.64
CA LYS A 42 -3.72 -4.48 12.64
C LYS A 42 -2.42 -5.03 12.06
N VAL A 43 -1.56 -4.14 11.55
CA VAL A 43 -0.29 -4.52 10.93
C VAL A 43 0.80 -4.50 11.99
N ALA A 44 1.27 -5.68 12.38
CA ALA A 44 2.44 -5.83 13.25
C ALA A 44 3.71 -5.86 12.39
N LEU A 45 4.75 -5.14 12.83
CA LEU A 45 6.07 -5.23 12.22
C LEU A 45 7.18 -5.08 13.27
N LEU A 46 8.34 -5.67 12.97
CA LEU A 46 9.62 -5.35 13.59
C LEU A 46 10.47 -4.62 12.53
N ASN A 47 10.64 -3.30 12.68
CA ASN A 47 11.49 -2.51 11.79
C ASN A 47 12.94 -2.62 12.26
N ASP A 48 13.68 -3.59 11.72
CA ASP A 48 15.10 -3.80 12.02
C ASP A 48 15.94 -2.62 11.48
N GLY A 49 16.34 -1.73 12.38
CA GLY A 49 16.85 -0.39 12.10
C GLY A 49 16.70 0.55 13.31
N PRO A 50 15.77 1.55 13.30
CA PRO A 50 14.69 1.75 12.32
C PRO A 50 15.10 2.61 11.12
N VAL A 51 14.78 2.15 9.91
CA VAL A 51 15.00 2.89 8.65
C VAL A 51 13.65 3.11 7.98
N THR A 52 13.40 4.32 7.46
CA THR A 52 12.14 4.66 6.77
C THR A 52 12.43 5.57 5.59
N PHE A 53 11.98 5.17 4.40
CA PHE A 53 12.10 5.95 3.16
C PHE A 53 10.71 6.31 2.62
N TRP A 54 10.58 7.52 2.08
CA TRP A 54 9.40 7.97 1.34
C TRP A 54 9.73 7.98 -0.16
N LEU A 55 8.96 7.23 -0.96
CA LEU A 55 9.13 7.14 -2.41
C LEU A 55 7.90 7.74 -3.11
N GLN A 56 8.14 8.51 -4.18
CA GLN A 56 7.10 9.12 -5.02
C GLN A 56 7.53 9.04 -6.50
N VAL A 57 6.55 8.87 -7.39
CA VAL A 57 6.70 8.89 -8.85
C VAL A 57 5.96 10.08 -9.47
#